data_AF-A0AAW7PV45-F1
#
_entry.id   AF-A0AAW7PV45-F1
#
_cell.length_a   1.000
_cell.length_b   1.000
_cell.length_c   1.000
_cell.angle_alpha   90.00
_cell.angle_beta   90.00
_cell.angle_gamma   90.00
#
_symmetry.space_group_name_H-M   'P 1'
#
loop_
_entity.id
_entity.type
_entity.pdbx_description
1 polymer ?
#
loop_
_entity_poly.entity_id
_entity_poly.type
_entity_poly.pdbx_seq_one_letter_code
_entity_poly.pdbx_strand_id
1 'polypeptide(L)'
;MLINNNKKTNRRLESTKKYIDDLSKKYSKLNVVRVDLGYTKEDSKSITFEDASKDLNKMLNNTRSKPTVFGEMVGYITKKELGEEKGVHIHVAIIYNGNIVREDITKAQQIGEYWKNNITKGKGVFHNCSKNEYKNKAVGVIDYKDEEKRKIFDEKVLTYLCKDEQSIDSLKTNIKDRAFTRGIAPKKKNNAGRPRKTN
;
A
#
# COMPACT_ATOMS: atom_id res chain seq x y z
N MET A 1 -29.27 -1.10 5.12
CA MET A 1 -28.19 -0.80 4.14
C MET A 1 -26.78 -1.27 4.54
N LEU A 2 -26.55 -1.92 5.71
CA LEU A 2 -25.21 -2.31 6.17
C LEU A 2 -24.65 -3.64 5.60
N ILE A 3 -25.49 -4.51 5.03
CA ILE A 3 -25.10 -5.86 4.60
C ILE A 3 -24.21 -5.86 3.34
N ASN A 4 -24.37 -4.87 2.46
CA ASN A 4 -23.69 -4.84 1.15
C ASN A 4 -22.21 -4.43 1.21
N ASN A 5 -21.85 -3.55 2.17
CA ASN A 5 -20.45 -3.11 2.37
C ASN A 5 -19.55 -4.26 2.87
N ASN A 6 -20.11 -5.20 3.63
CA ASN A 6 -19.34 -6.30 4.19
C ASN A 6 -18.93 -7.31 3.11
N LYS A 7 -19.84 -7.64 2.17
CA LYS A 7 -19.53 -8.55 1.05
C LYS A 7 -18.45 -8.01 0.10
N LYS A 8 -18.52 -6.71 -0.22
CA LYS A 8 -17.50 -6.04 -1.07
C LYS A 8 -16.14 -5.98 -0.37
N THR A 9 -16.13 -5.62 0.91
CA THR A 9 -14.91 -5.59 1.74
C THR A 9 -14.28 -6.98 1.84
N ASN A 10 -15.08 -8.02 2.11
CA ASN A 10 -14.59 -9.40 2.18
C ASN A 10 -14.03 -9.88 0.85
N ARG A 11 -14.72 -9.64 -0.27
CA ARG A 11 -14.20 -9.99 -1.60
C ARG A 11 -12.88 -9.26 -1.91
N ARG A 12 -12.76 -7.99 -1.53
CA ARG A 12 -11.54 -7.21 -1.71
C ARG A 12 -10.41 -7.78 -0.85
N LEU A 13 -10.68 -8.08 0.42
CA LEU A 13 -9.73 -8.67 1.37
C LEU A 13 -9.21 -10.00 0.83
N GLU A 14 -10.09 -10.93 0.46
CA GLU A 14 -9.70 -12.24 -0.09
C GLU A 14 -8.89 -12.11 -1.38
N SER A 15 -9.29 -11.21 -2.28
CA SER A 15 -8.52 -10.97 -3.51
C SER A 15 -7.13 -10.36 -3.22
N THR A 16 -7.00 -9.60 -2.13
CA THR A 16 -5.75 -8.96 -1.71
C THR A 16 -4.85 -9.95 -0.98
N LYS A 17 -5.40 -10.84 -0.14
CA LYS A 17 -4.66 -11.98 0.43
C LYS A 17 -4.08 -12.84 -0.68
N LYS A 18 -4.88 -13.20 -1.68
CA LYS A 18 -4.40 -13.96 -2.86
C LYS A 18 -3.25 -13.24 -3.58
N TYR A 19 -3.32 -11.92 -3.69
CA TYR A 19 -2.25 -11.13 -4.30
C TYR A 19 -0.94 -11.23 -3.50
N ILE A 20 -1.02 -11.14 -2.18
CA ILE A 20 0.12 -11.33 -1.30
C ILE A 20 0.64 -12.77 -1.37
N ASP A 21 -0.23 -13.78 -1.45
CA ASP A 21 0.16 -15.17 -1.66
C ASP A 21 0.93 -15.37 -2.97
N ASP A 22 0.46 -14.76 -4.05
CA ASP A 22 1.11 -14.86 -5.35
C ASP A 22 2.49 -14.16 -5.35
N LEU A 23 2.65 -13.07 -4.61
CA LEU A 23 3.97 -12.47 -4.35
C LEU A 23 4.85 -13.38 -3.50
N SER A 24 4.32 -13.91 -2.40
CA SER A 24 5.03 -14.82 -1.49
C SER A 24 5.48 -16.09 -2.20
N LYS A 25 4.72 -16.63 -3.15
CA LYS A 25 5.15 -17.77 -4.00
C LYS A 25 6.41 -17.48 -4.82
N LYS A 26 6.63 -16.21 -5.19
CA LYS A 26 7.80 -15.80 -5.97
C LYS A 26 8.97 -15.36 -5.09
N TYR A 27 8.70 -14.60 -4.02
CA TYR A 27 9.72 -14.06 -3.13
C TYR A 27 9.60 -14.73 -1.77
N SER A 28 10.67 -15.38 -1.29
CA SER A 28 10.67 -16.05 0.02
C SER A 28 10.46 -15.08 1.19
N LYS A 29 10.79 -13.80 0.99
CA LYS A 29 10.58 -12.73 1.97
C LYS A 29 9.94 -11.54 1.27
N LEU A 30 8.90 -10.98 1.86
CA LEU A 30 8.30 -9.72 1.46
C LEU A 30 8.59 -8.69 2.53
N ASN A 31 9.12 -7.53 2.16
CA ASN A 31 9.23 -6.41 3.10
C ASN A 31 8.09 -5.43 2.84
N VAL A 32 7.13 -5.37 3.75
CA VAL A 32 5.97 -4.49 3.65
C VAL A 32 6.26 -3.18 4.35
N VAL A 33 6.24 -2.09 3.59
CA VAL A 33 6.54 -0.74 4.04
C VAL A 33 5.26 0.08 4.01
N ARG A 34 4.80 0.55 5.17
CA ARG A 34 3.57 1.35 5.26
C ARG A 34 3.90 2.82 5.46
N VAL A 35 3.29 3.67 4.64
CA VAL A 35 3.32 5.12 4.78
C VAL A 35 1.93 5.66 4.55
N ASP A 36 1.51 6.60 5.38
CA ASP A 36 0.26 7.32 5.18
C ASP A 36 0.61 8.71 4.63
N LEU A 37 0.09 9.04 3.45
CA LEU A 37 0.37 10.26 2.71
C LEU A 37 -0.81 11.22 2.83
N GLY A 38 -0.54 12.51 2.80
CA GLY A 38 -1.58 13.54 2.78
C GLY A 38 -1.02 14.88 2.38
N TYR A 39 -1.75 15.93 2.75
CA TYR A 39 -1.42 17.32 2.44
C TYR A 39 -1.35 18.16 3.72
N THR A 40 -0.64 19.28 3.66
CA THR A 40 -0.60 20.25 4.77
C THR A 40 -2.01 20.73 5.11
N LYS A 41 -2.21 21.27 6.32
CA LYS A 41 -3.51 21.85 6.71
C LYS A 41 -3.92 23.04 5.83
N GLU A 42 -2.93 23.75 5.30
CA GLU A 42 -3.13 24.92 4.43
C GLU A 42 -3.63 24.48 3.04
N ASP A 43 -3.03 23.43 2.47
CA ASP A 43 -3.39 22.93 1.15
C ASP A 43 -4.57 21.96 1.16
N SER A 44 -4.81 21.23 2.26
CA SER A 44 -5.74 20.08 2.31
C SER A 44 -7.17 20.38 1.88
N LYS A 45 -7.66 21.60 2.11
CA LYS A 45 -9.00 22.06 1.71
C LYS A 45 -9.11 22.34 0.21
N SER A 46 -7.99 22.66 -0.44
CA SER A 46 -7.93 22.98 -1.88
C SER A 46 -7.69 21.74 -2.74
N ILE A 47 -7.14 20.68 -2.15
CA ILE A 47 -6.81 19.45 -2.87
C ILE A 47 -8.04 18.58 -3.03
N THR A 48 -8.43 18.35 -4.28
CA THR A 48 -9.54 17.45 -4.61
C THR A 48 -9.09 15.99 -4.58
N PHE A 49 -10.07 15.09 -4.57
CA PHE A 49 -9.80 13.65 -4.72
C PHE A 49 -9.09 13.33 -6.04
N GLU A 50 -9.40 14.07 -7.11
CA GLU A 50 -8.78 13.91 -8.42
C GLU A 50 -7.32 14.36 -8.44
N ASP A 51 -7.00 15.48 -7.77
CA ASP A 51 -5.62 15.95 -7.65
C ASP A 51 -4.76 14.94 -6.89
N ALA A 52 -5.30 14.39 -5.79
CA ALA A 52 -4.65 13.31 -5.06
C ALA A 52 -4.49 12.03 -5.90
N SER A 53 -5.47 11.69 -6.74
CA SER A 53 -5.34 10.61 -7.72
C SER A 53 -4.19 10.86 -8.70
N LYS A 54 -4.08 12.08 -9.25
CA LYS A 54 -3.03 12.46 -10.20
C LYS A 54 -1.65 12.39 -9.55
N ASP A 55 -1.50 12.91 -8.34
CA ASP A 55 -0.26 12.85 -7.58
C ASP A 55 0.16 11.41 -7.27
N LEU A 56 -0.77 10.57 -6.80
CA LEU A 56 -0.51 9.16 -6.53
C LEU A 56 -0.08 8.41 -7.81
N ASN A 57 -0.78 8.63 -8.92
CA ASN A 57 -0.45 8.02 -10.20
C ASN A 57 0.93 8.47 -10.69
N LYS A 58 1.25 9.76 -10.57
CA LYS A 58 2.59 10.30 -10.87
C LYS A 58 3.67 9.62 -10.02
N MET A 59 3.42 9.40 -8.73
CA MET A 59 4.35 8.67 -7.86
C MET A 59 4.57 7.23 -8.33
N LEU A 60 3.48 6.50 -8.60
CA LEU A 60 3.53 5.09 -9.04
C LEU A 60 4.18 4.94 -10.43
N ASN A 61 3.96 5.88 -11.34
CA ASN A 61 4.59 5.89 -12.67
C ASN A 61 6.11 6.11 -12.58
N ASN A 62 6.59 6.82 -11.56
CA ASN A 62 8.01 7.07 -11.36
C ASN A 62 8.76 5.90 -10.69
N THR A 63 8.07 4.80 -10.34
CA THR A 63 8.69 3.64 -9.68
C THR A 63 9.85 3.05 -10.46
N ARG A 64 9.78 3.05 -11.79
CA ARG A 64 10.87 2.54 -12.66
C ARG A 64 12.06 3.50 -12.79
N SER A 65 11.82 4.81 -12.66
CA SER A 65 12.84 5.85 -12.89
C SER A 65 13.50 6.34 -11.60
N LYS A 66 13.08 5.84 -10.43
CA LYS A 66 13.60 6.23 -9.11
C LYS A 66 14.03 5.01 -8.29
N PRO A 67 15.11 4.31 -8.68
CA PRO A 67 15.56 3.09 -8.02
C PRO A 67 15.99 3.30 -6.56
N THR A 68 16.47 4.49 -6.20
CA THR A 68 16.82 4.81 -4.80
C THR A 68 15.61 4.64 -3.87
N VAL A 69 14.41 5.01 -4.32
CA VAL A 69 13.17 4.91 -3.53
C VAL A 69 12.48 3.57 -3.79
N PHE A 70 12.24 3.23 -5.06
CA PHE A 70 11.38 2.11 -5.46
C PHE A 70 12.12 0.91 -6.06
N GLY A 71 13.46 0.90 -6.03
CA GLY A 71 14.24 -0.27 -6.43
C GLY A 71 13.82 -1.51 -5.63
N GLU A 72 13.73 -2.65 -6.30
CA GLU A 72 13.22 -3.91 -5.75
C GLU A 72 11.76 -3.89 -5.26
N MET A 73 10.98 -2.88 -5.65
CA MET A 73 9.53 -2.88 -5.44
C MET A 73 8.89 -3.99 -6.28
N VAL A 74 8.15 -4.89 -5.61
CA VAL A 74 7.48 -6.03 -6.23
C VAL A 74 5.95 -5.92 -6.20
N GLY A 75 5.43 -4.97 -5.42
CA GLY A 75 3.99 -4.76 -5.28
C GLY A 75 3.63 -3.52 -4.50
N TYR A 76 2.33 -3.19 -4.52
CA TYR A 76 1.77 -2.12 -3.70
C TYR A 76 0.27 -2.32 -3.46
N ILE A 77 -0.23 -1.65 -2.43
CA ILE A 77 -1.64 -1.47 -2.11
C ILE A 77 -1.82 0.01 -1.72
N THR A 78 -2.84 0.67 -2.25
CA THR A 78 -3.17 2.06 -1.95
C THR A 78 -4.66 2.21 -1.66
N LYS A 79 -5.01 2.99 -0.65
CA LYS A 79 -6.38 3.35 -0.30
C LYS A 79 -6.47 4.86 -0.08
N LYS A 80 -7.35 5.54 -0.81
CA LYS A 80 -7.64 6.96 -0.65
C LYS A 80 -8.90 7.16 0.18
N GLU A 81 -8.86 8.13 1.09
CA GLU A 81 -9.93 8.50 2.00
C GLU A 81 -10.06 10.02 2.10
N LEU A 82 -11.24 10.51 2.47
CA LEU A 82 -11.48 11.92 2.73
C LEU A 82 -11.79 12.10 4.22
N GLY A 83 -10.90 12.76 4.96
CA GLY A 83 -11.15 13.15 6.34
C GLY A 83 -11.73 14.55 6.38
N GLU A 84 -12.72 14.80 7.25
CA GLU A 84 -13.36 16.13 7.38
C GLU A 84 -12.35 17.25 7.66
N GLU A 85 -11.40 17.02 8.57
CA GLU A 85 -10.36 18.01 8.89
C GLU A 85 -9.07 17.84 8.08
N LYS A 86 -8.71 16.59 7.76
CA LYS A 86 -7.43 16.26 7.11
C LYS A 86 -7.46 16.40 5.59
N GLY A 87 -8.65 16.55 5.00
CA GLY A 87 -8.84 16.46 3.57
C GLY A 87 -8.47 15.08 3.04
N VAL A 88 -8.07 15.02 1.78
CA VAL A 88 -7.71 13.76 1.12
C VAL A 88 -6.41 13.21 1.69
N HIS A 89 -6.43 11.93 2.06
CA HIS A 89 -5.24 11.20 2.49
C HIS A 89 -5.21 9.80 1.87
N ILE A 90 -4.01 9.23 1.81
CA ILE A 90 -3.72 8.00 1.08
C ILE A 90 -2.92 7.06 1.96
N HIS A 91 -3.51 5.93 2.33
CA HIS A 91 -2.79 4.83 2.95
C HIS A 91 -2.07 4.03 1.87
N VAL A 92 -0.76 3.87 2.02
CA VAL A 92 0.08 3.16 1.06
C VAL A 92 0.84 2.07 1.77
N ALA A 93 0.76 0.85 1.23
CA ALA A 93 1.65 -0.25 1.56
C ALA A 93 2.45 -0.62 0.32
N ILE A 94 3.75 -0.32 0.31
CA ILE A 94 4.68 -0.74 -0.74
C ILE A 94 5.34 -2.04 -0.30
N ILE A 95 5.45 -2.99 -1.24
CA ILE A 95 5.98 -4.32 -0.99
C ILE A 95 7.27 -4.46 -1.78
N TYR A 96 8.37 -4.71 -1.08
CA TYR A 96 9.69 -4.94 -1.65
C TYR A 96 10.09 -6.42 -1.58
N ASN A 97 11.05 -6.81 -2.41
CA ASN A 97 11.76 -8.08 -2.24
C ASN A 97 12.53 -8.08 -0.92
N GLY A 98 11.98 -8.74 0.10
CA GLY A 98 12.50 -8.71 1.47
C GLY A 98 13.82 -9.46 1.66
N ASN A 99 14.29 -10.21 0.65
CA ASN A 99 15.64 -10.76 0.68
C ASN A 99 16.71 -9.68 0.49
N ILE A 100 16.39 -8.63 -0.29
CA ILE A 100 17.30 -7.55 -0.66
C ILE A 100 17.04 -6.30 0.19
N VAL A 101 15.77 -5.87 0.31
CA VAL A 101 15.40 -4.66 1.04
C VAL A 101 14.78 -5.04 2.38
N ARG A 102 15.48 -4.76 3.49
CA ARG A 102 15.02 -5.11 4.85
C ARG A 102 14.68 -3.91 5.73
N GLU A 103 15.15 -2.73 5.37
CA GLU A 103 15.02 -1.50 6.16
C GLU A 103 13.69 -0.78 5.86
N ASP A 104 12.60 -1.28 6.45
CA ASP A 104 11.26 -0.74 6.22
C ASP A 104 11.10 0.71 6.68
N ILE A 105 11.71 1.08 7.81
CA ILE A 105 11.67 2.45 8.34
C ILE A 105 12.33 3.45 7.38
N THR A 106 13.54 3.13 6.90
CA THR A 106 14.29 3.96 5.97
C THR A 106 13.54 4.10 4.65
N LYS A 107 12.97 3.00 4.14
CA LYS A 107 12.15 3.04 2.92
C LYS A 107 10.90 3.88 3.08
N ALA A 108 10.16 3.76 4.18
CA ALA A 108 8.99 4.59 4.44
C ALA A 108 9.36 6.08 4.50
N GLN A 109 10.51 6.42 5.08
CA GLN A 109 11.03 7.79 5.09
C GLN A 109 11.32 8.30 3.67
N GLN A 110 12.04 7.52 2.86
CA GLN A 110 12.36 7.86 1.46
C GLN A 110 11.10 8.07 0.61
N ILE A 111 10.08 7.21 0.77
CA ILE A 111 8.81 7.35 0.05
C ILE A 111 8.09 8.64 0.48
N GLY A 112 8.02 8.91 1.78
CA GLY A 112 7.38 10.10 2.31
C GLY A 112 8.06 11.40 1.89
N GLU A 113 9.39 11.44 1.93
CA GLU A 113 10.17 12.58 1.45
C GLU A 113 10.00 12.78 -0.06
N TYR A 114 9.96 11.70 -0.83
CA TYR A 114 9.70 11.77 -2.26
C TYR A 114 8.30 12.30 -2.57
N TRP A 115 7.28 11.87 -1.80
CA TRP A 115 5.93 12.43 -1.87
C TRP A 115 5.91 13.93 -1.61
N LYS A 116 6.52 14.36 -0.50
CA LYS A 116 6.60 15.76 -0.10
C LYS A 116 7.36 16.60 -1.12
N ASN A 117 8.58 16.21 -1.47
CA ASN A 117 9.50 17.09 -2.20
C ASN A 117 9.31 17.01 -3.72
N ASN A 118 9.03 15.82 -4.27
CA ASN A 118 9.04 15.60 -5.73
C ASN A 118 7.65 15.49 -6.35
N ILE A 119 6.69 14.90 -5.63
CA ILE A 119 5.34 14.71 -6.15
C ILE A 119 4.53 15.99 -5.95
N THR A 120 4.44 16.42 -4.69
CA THR A 120 3.57 17.53 -4.23
C THR A 120 4.29 18.87 -4.10
N LYS A 121 5.61 18.92 -4.32
CA LYS A 121 6.45 20.14 -4.30
C LYS A 121 6.30 20.96 -3.01
N GLY A 122 6.29 20.29 -1.86
CA GLY A 122 6.23 20.88 -0.52
C GLY A 122 4.85 20.85 0.13
N LYS A 123 3.78 20.65 -0.65
CA LYS A 123 2.38 20.61 -0.17
C LYS A 123 2.01 19.31 0.55
N GLY A 124 2.79 18.26 0.34
CA GLY A 124 2.53 16.94 0.90
C GLY A 124 3.12 16.77 2.29
N VAL A 125 2.40 16.02 3.13
CA VAL A 125 2.90 15.51 4.41
C VAL A 125 2.81 13.98 4.41
N PHE A 126 3.52 13.35 5.33
CA PHE A 126 3.47 11.90 5.48
C PHE A 126 3.66 11.47 6.93
N HIS A 127 3.15 10.29 7.24
CA HIS A 127 3.40 9.59 8.49
C HIS A 127 4.06 8.25 8.20
N ASN A 128 5.25 8.05 8.79
CA ASN A 128 6.02 6.81 8.66
C ASN A 128 5.46 5.76 9.63
N CYS A 129 4.47 5.00 9.17
CA CYS A 129 3.83 3.94 9.95
C CYS A 129 4.78 2.78 10.28
N SER A 130 5.87 2.62 9.52
CA SER A 130 6.92 1.64 9.79
C SER A 130 7.76 1.95 11.04
N LYS A 131 7.74 3.19 11.56
CA LYS A 131 8.38 3.54 12.84
C LYS A 131 7.59 3.08 14.07
N ASN A 132 6.32 2.69 13.91
CA ASN A 132 5.48 2.38 15.05
C ASN A 132 5.95 1.10 15.75
N GLU A 133 6.33 1.21 17.03
CA GLU A 133 6.82 0.13 17.88
C GLU A 133 5.66 -0.66 18.53
N TYR A 134 4.68 -1.07 17.75
CA TYR A 134 3.65 -1.97 18.28
C TYR A 134 4.26 -3.36 18.50
N LYS A 135 3.95 -3.98 19.66
CA LYS A 135 4.39 -5.34 20.05
C LYS A 135 4.28 -6.38 18.93
N ASN A 136 3.27 -6.25 18.06
CA ASN A 136 3.07 -7.10 16.88
C ASN A 136 3.21 -6.25 15.62
N LYS A 137 4.45 -5.97 15.19
CA LYS A 137 4.73 -5.22 13.97
C LYS A 137 4.22 -6.01 12.76
N ALA A 138 3.00 -5.69 12.35
CA ALA A 138 2.31 -6.31 11.21
C ALA A 138 2.95 -5.92 9.85
N VAL A 139 3.99 -5.09 9.87
CA VAL A 139 4.74 -4.60 8.72
C VAL A 139 6.23 -4.94 8.89
N GLY A 140 7.04 -4.69 7.87
CA GLY A 140 8.44 -5.12 7.79
C GLY A 140 8.59 -6.45 7.05
N VAL A 141 9.71 -7.14 7.30
CA VAL A 141 10.02 -8.41 6.62
C VAL A 141 9.11 -9.53 7.11
N ILE A 142 8.36 -10.14 6.20
CA ILE A 142 7.52 -11.32 6.39
C ILE A 142 8.16 -12.47 5.61
N ASP A 143 8.61 -13.50 6.33
CA ASP A 143 9.08 -14.75 5.72
C ASP A 143 7.88 -15.59 5.29
N TYR A 144 7.98 -16.28 4.15
CA TYR A 144 6.90 -17.14 3.67
C TYR A 144 6.56 -18.30 4.62
N LYS A 145 7.47 -18.67 5.53
CA LYS A 145 7.24 -19.67 6.58
C LYS A 145 6.62 -19.09 7.86
N ASP A 146 6.63 -17.77 8.00
CA ASP A 146 6.13 -17.08 9.19
C ASP A 146 4.62 -16.86 9.06
N GLU A 147 3.88 -17.94 9.28
CA GLU A 147 2.41 -17.95 9.19
C GLU A 147 1.77 -17.02 10.22
N GLU A 148 2.35 -16.90 11.41
CA GLU A 148 1.84 -16.03 12.47
C GLU A 148 1.95 -14.56 12.06
N LYS A 149 3.13 -14.11 11.61
CA LYS A 149 3.31 -12.74 11.15
C LYS A 149 2.47 -12.45 9.92
N ARG A 150 2.31 -13.43 9.03
CA ARG A 150 1.41 -13.31 7.88
C ARG A 150 -0.04 -13.13 8.32
N LYS A 151 -0.53 -13.91 9.29
CA LYS A 151 -1.88 -13.78 9.85
C LYS A 151 -2.09 -12.41 10.48
N ILE A 152 -1.12 -11.92 11.27
CA ILE A 152 -1.16 -10.59 11.88
C ILE A 152 -1.22 -9.49 10.80
N PHE A 153 -0.46 -9.63 9.71
CA PHE A 153 -0.51 -8.70 8.57
C PHE A 153 -1.89 -8.69 7.90
N ASP A 154 -2.45 -9.87 7.64
CA ASP A 154 -3.78 -9.99 7.03
C ASP A 154 -4.87 -9.36 7.94
N GLU A 155 -4.83 -9.68 9.23
CA GLU A 155 -5.84 -9.21 10.20
C GLU A 155 -5.73 -7.71 10.52
N LYS A 156 -4.51 -7.19 10.71
CA LYS A 156 -4.31 -5.81 11.18
C LYS A 156 -4.10 -4.80 10.04
N VAL A 157 -3.42 -5.18 8.96
CA VAL A 157 -3.07 -4.25 7.87
C VAL A 157 -4.03 -4.40 6.71
N LEU A 158 -4.24 -5.61 6.20
CA LEU A 158 -5.10 -5.78 5.03
C LEU A 158 -6.56 -5.49 5.36
N THR A 159 -7.08 -5.93 6.51
CA THR A 159 -8.45 -5.59 6.94
C THR A 159 -8.65 -4.08 7.00
N TYR A 160 -7.71 -3.33 7.59
CA TYR A 160 -7.77 -1.88 7.68
C TYR A 160 -7.75 -1.21 6.29
N LEU A 161 -6.83 -1.63 5.42
CA LEU A 161 -6.72 -1.08 4.05
C LEU A 161 -7.92 -1.46 3.16
N CYS A 162 -8.52 -2.63 3.36
CA CYS A 162 -9.60 -3.13 2.53
C CYS A 162 -10.99 -2.68 2.99
N LYS A 163 -11.15 -2.20 4.23
CA LYS A 163 -12.44 -1.72 4.75
C LYS A 163 -12.95 -0.53 3.93
N ASP A 164 -14.11 -0.67 3.29
CA ASP A 164 -14.79 0.47 2.65
C ASP A 164 -15.53 1.25 3.74
N GLU A 165 -14.90 2.30 4.28
CA GLU A 165 -15.56 3.19 5.26
C GLU A 165 -16.32 4.32 4.58
N GLN A 166 -15.93 4.72 3.37
CA GLN A 166 -16.53 5.84 2.64
C GLN A 166 -16.81 5.46 1.18
N SER A 167 -18.01 5.82 0.70
CA SER A 167 -18.26 5.85 -0.75
C SER A 167 -17.67 7.13 -1.31
N ILE A 168 -16.73 6.99 -2.23
CA ILE A 168 -16.10 8.12 -2.92
C ILE A 168 -16.76 8.41 -4.27
N ASP A 169 -17.86 7.72 -4.62
CA ASP A 169 -18.46 7.84 -5.95
C ASP A 169 -19.08 9.23 -6.18
N SER A 170 -19.52 9.92 -5.13
CA SER A 170 -19.94 11.33 -5.19
C SER A 170 -18.78 12.32 -5.27
N LEU A 171 -17.56 11.90 -4.96
CA LEU A 171 -16.35 12.73 -4.93
C LEU A 171 -15.54 12.63 -6.22
N LYS A 172 -15.88 11.70 -7.11
CA LYS A 172 -15.16 11.47 -8.36
C LYS A 172 -15.81 12.23 -9.51
N THR A 173 -15.00 12.99 -10.21
CA THR A 173 -15.27 13.46 -11.57
C THR A 173 -15.03 12.34 -12.60
N ASN A 174 -14.01 11.50 -12.37
CA ASN A 174 -13.67 10.37 -13.22
C ASN A 174 -14.21 9.04 -12.67
N ILE A 175 -15.16 8.43 -13.39
CA ILE A 175 -15.79 7.16 -12.98
C ILE A 175 -14.81 5.98 -12.85
N LYS A 176 -13.64 6.08 -13.50
CA LYS A 176 -12.58 5.04 -13.43
C LYS A 176 -11.73 5.15 -12.18
N ASP A 177 -11.78 6.26 -11.45
CA ASP A 177 -10.99 6.43 -10.23
C ASP A 177 -11.46 5.45 -9.16
N ARG A 178 -10.49 4.82 -8.49
CA ARG A 178 -10.74 3.84 -7.44
C ARG A 178 -10.19 4.35 -6.11
N ALA A 179 -10.94 4.12 -5.04
CA ALA A 179 -10.48 4.40 -3.67
C ALA A 179 -9.32 3.47 -3.34
N PHE A 180 -9.55 2.19 -3.61
CA PHE A 180 -8.61 1.11 -3.38
C PHE A 180 -8.03 0.62 -4.70
N THR A 181 -6.71 0.58 -4.77
CA THR A 181 -5.94 0.03 -5.89
C THR A 181 -4.83 -0.85 -5.36
N ARG A 182 -4.46 -1.89 -6.09
CA ARG A 182 -3.29 -2.73 -5.80
C ARG A 182 -2.59 -3.11 -7.09
N GLY A 183 -1.32 -3.48 -6.97
CA GLY A 183 -0.54 -3.99 -8.08
C GLY A 183 -1.06 -5.33 -8.61
N ILE A 184 -0.45 -5.78 -9.71
CA ILE A 184 -0.68 -7.08 -10.31
C ILE A 184 0.54 -7.94 -10.02
N ALA A 185 0.33 -9.13 -9.46
CA ALA A 185 1.43 -10.06 -9.20
C ALA A 185 2.02 -10.53 -10.54
N PRO A 186 3.35 -10.59 -10.67
CA PRO A 186 3.98 -11.07 -11.90
C PRO A 186 3.57 -12.52 -12.17
N LYS A 187 3.25 -12.83 -13.44
CA LYS A 187 2.95 -14.21 -13.85
C LYS A 187 4.15 -15.11 -13.57
N LYS A 188 3.88 -16.34 -13.14
CA LYS A 188 4.92 -17.38 -12.96
C LYS A 188 5.56 -17.65 -14.33
N LYS A 189 6.84 -17.32 -14.49
CA LYS A 189 7.53 -17.43 -15.79
C LYS A 189 7.92 -18.88 -16.13
N ASN A 190 8.30 -19.70 -15.16
CA ASN A 190 8.68 -21.12 -15.34
C ASN A 190 8.56 -21.90 -14.01
N ASN A 191 8.51 -23.23 -14.08
CA ASN A 191 8.60 -24.15 -12.92
C ASN A 191 10.06 -24.45 -12.50
N ALA A 192 11.02 -23.66 -12.97
CA ALA A 192 12.43 -23.86 -12.65
C ALA A 192 12.72 -23.56 -11.17
N GLY A 193 13.47 -24.45 -10.52
CA GLY A 193 13.84 -24.36 -9.10
C GLY A 193 13.16 -25.41 -8.23
N ARG A 194 13.72 -25.64 -7.03
CA ARG A 194 13.19 -26.61 -6.07
C ARG A 194 11.74 -26.25 -5.69
N PRO A 195 10.78 -27.17 -5.84
CA PRO A 195 9.41 -26.97 -5.38
C PRO A 195 9.41 -26.63 -3.89
N ARG A 196 8.61 -25.66 -3.50
CA ARG A 196 8.40 -25.38 -2.08
C ARG A 196 7.56 -26.52 -1.49
N LYS A 197 7.97 -27.02 -0.33
CA LYS A 197 7.14 -27.94 0.45
C LYS A 197 5.91 -27.15 0.92
N THR A 198 4.74 -27.62 0.55
CA THR A 198 3.48 -27.24 1.20
C THR A 198 3.43 -27.98 2.53
N ASN A 199 3.37 -27.24 3.63
CA ASN A 199 2.94 -27.81 4.91
C ASN A 199 1.42 -27.96 4.89
#